data_AF-A0A942XHY5-F1
#
_entry.id   AF-A0A942XHY5-F1
#
_cell.length_a   1.000
_cell.length_b   1.000
_cell.length_c   1.000
_cell.angle_alpha   90.00
_cell.angle_beta   90.00
_cell.angle_gamma   90.00
#
_symmetry.space_group_name_H-M   'P 1'
#
loop_
_entity.id
_entity.type
_entity.pdbx_description
1 polymer ?
#
loop_
_entity_poly.entity_id
_entity_poly.type
_entity_poly.pdbx_seq_one_letter_code
_entity_poly.pdbx_strand_id
1 'polypeptide(L)' 'VVTNGTASALNGRGYTVAGKTGSAEFDENGSSHSWFVGYSDVDTPDIVVSVIVENGGTGSEAAVPIAGQIFDAYYYN' A
#
# COMPACT_ATOMS: atom_id res chain seq x y z
N VAL A 1 -9.81 -5.31 -1.14
CA VAL A 1 -9.17 -3.99 -0.92
C VAL A 1 -8.32 -3.57 -2.11
N VAL A 2 -7.50 -4.46 -2.68
CA VAL A 2 -6.76 -4.17 -3.92
C VAL A 2 -7.67 -4.24 -5.15
N THR A 3 -8.57 -5.23 -5.27
CA THR A 3 -9.41 -5.36 -6.49
C THR A 3 -10.42 -4.22 -6.68
N ASN A 4 -11.10 -3.80 -5.61
CA ASN A 4 -12.23 -2.85 -5.66
C ASN A 4 -12.21 -1.82 -4.51
N GLY A 5 -11.10 -1.68 -3.79
CA GLY A 5 -11.03 -0.85 -2.58
C GLY A 5 -9.97 0.24 -2.68
N THR A 6 -9.57 0.73 -1.52
CA THR A 6 -8.63 1.86 -1.35
C THR A 6 -7.21 1.60 -1.88
N ALA A 7 -6.86 0.35 -2.19
CA ALA A 7 -5.57 0.00 -2.80
C ALA A 7 -5.72 -0.40 -4.28
N SER A 8 -6.76 0.08 -4.98
CA SER A 8 -7.01 -0.25 -6.39
C SER A 8 -5.89 0.14 -7.35
N ALA A 9 -5.06 1.12 -6.98
CA ALA A 9 -3.86 1.47 -7.71
C ALA A 9 -2.83 0.32 -7.79
N LEU A 10 -2.94 -0.72 -6.94
CA LEU A 10 -2.11 -1.92 -6.99
C LEU A 10 -2.65 -3.01 -7.94
N ASN A 11 -3.87 -2.84 -8.46
CA ASN A 11 -4.46 -3.80 -9.39
C ASN A 11 -3.84 -3.69 -10.79
N GLY A 12 -3.94 -4.76 -11.59
CA GLY A 12 -3.50 -4.78 -12.99
C GLY A 12 -1.99 -4.98 -13.21
N ARG A 13 -1.24 -5.30 -12.16
CA ARG A 13 0.18 -5.69 -12.25
C ARG A 13 0.35 -7.11 -12.79
N GLY A 14 1.55 -7.45 -13.25
CA GLY A 14 1.87 -8.82 -13.70
C GLY A 14 2.02 -9.84 -12.57
N TYR A 15 1.81 -9.41 -11.32
CA TYR A 15 1.75 -10.21 -10.11
C TYR A 15 0.54 -9.75 -9.28
N THR A 16 0.09 -10.61 -8.36
CA THR A 16 -1.05 -10.30 -7.49
C THR A 16 -0.57 -9.62 -6.21
N VAL A 17 -1.40 -8.76 -5.63
CA VAL A 17 -1.15 -8.11 -4.33
C VAL A 17 -2.40 -8.19 -3.48
N ALA A 18 -2.23 -8.59 -2.22
CA ALA A 18 -3.24 -8.48 -1.18
C ALA A 18 -2.72 -7.57 -0.06
N GLY A 19 -3.57 -6.70 0.45
CA GLY A 19 -3.16 -5.76 1.49
C GLY A 19 -4.29 -4.86 1.96
N LYS A 20 -3.98 -4.02 2.95
CA LYS A 20 -4.92 -3.10 3.57
C LYS A 20 -4.29 -1.71 3.73
N THR A 21 -5.05 -0.68 3.38
CA THR A 21 -4.72 0.71 3.69
C THR A 21 -5.14 1.06 5.12
N GLY A 22 -4.42 1.98 5.74
CA GLY A 22 -4.77 2.61 7.01
C GLY A 22 -4.51 4.11 6.97
N SER A 23 -5.17 4.83 7.86
CA SER A 23 -4.86 6.23 8.19
C SER A 23 -4.77 6.31 9.70
N ALA A 24 -3.83 7.07 10.23
CA ALA A 24 -3.71 7.32 11.67
C ALA A 24 -3.67 8.83 11.93
N GLU A 25 -4.76 9.37 12.45
CA GLU A 25 -4.84 10.76 12.89
C GLU A 25 -3.88 10.99 14.07
N PHE A 26 -3.12 12.08 14.04
CA PHE A 26 -2.11 12.38 15.07
C PHE A 26 -2.24 13.79 15.68
N ASP A 27 -3.16 14.61 15.20
CA ASP A 27 -3.47 15.92 15.78
C ASP A 27 -4.98 16.25 15.69
N GLU A 28 -5.39 17.33 16.34
CA GLU A 28 -6.79 17.80 16.32
C GLU A 28 -7.17 18.52 15.00
N ASN A 29 -6.21 18.74 14.10
CA ASN A 29 -6.44 19.40 12.81
C ASN A 29 -6.86 18.43 11.71
N GLY A 30 -6.97 17.13 12.02
CA GLY A 30 -7.28 16.07 11.07
C GLY A 30 -6.07 15.60 10.25
N SER A 31 -4.84 15.94 10.67
CA SER A 31 -3.63 15.46 10.02
C SER A 31 -3.47 13.96 10.26
N SER A 32 -3.10 13.22 9.21
CA SER A 32 -2.99 11.75 9.25
C SER A 32 -1.67 11.22 8.71
N HIS A 33 -1.18 10.14 9.30
CA HIS A 33 -0.17 9.28 8.70
C HIS A 33 -0.82 8.30 7.71
N SER A 34 -0.18 8.15 6.55
CA SER A 34 -0.63 7.23 5.49
C SER A 34 -0.01 5.86 5.71
N TRP A 35 -0.83 4.81 5.72
CA TRP A 35 -0.39 3.44 5.93
C TRP A 35 -0.80 2.50 4.80
N PHE A 36 0.10 1.55 4.50
CA PHE A 36 -0.21 0.35 3.74
C PHE A 36 0.56 -0.84 4.33
N VAL A 37 -0.09 -2.00 4.40
CA VAL A 37 0.57 -3.28 4.62
C VAL A 37 0.00 -4.33 3.67
N GLY A 38 0.86 -5.11 3.03
CA GLY A 38 0.44 -6.13 2.08
C GLY A 38 1.55 -7.07 1.68
N TYR A 39 1.18 -8.10 0.94
CA TYR A 39 2.07 -9.10 0.37
C TYR A 39 1.74 -9.35 -1.10
N SER A 40 2.72 -9.80 -1.86
CA SER A 40 2.57 -10.18 -3.28
C SER A 40 2.49 -11.69 -3.46
N ASP A 41 2.21 -12.10 -4.70
CA ASP A 41 1.97 -13.48 -5.14
C ASP A 41 1.01 -14.22 -4.20
N VAL A 42 -0.27 -13.81 -4.24
CA VAL A 42 -1.29 -14.17 -3.26
C VAL A 42 -1.41 -15.69 -3.03
N ASP A 43 -1.16 -16.50 -4.06
CA ASP A 43 -1.21 -17.96 -3.98
C ASP A 43 0.07 -18.56 -3.36
N THR A 44 1.23 -17.93 -3.59
CA THR A 44 2.55 -18.33 -3.07
C THR A 44 3.38 -17.14 -2.58
N PRO A 45 3.05 -16.53 -1.42
CA PRO A 45 3.61 -15.24 -1.03
C PRO A 45 5.14 -15.24 -0.89
N ASP A 46 5.79 -14.23 -1.44
CA ASP A 46 7.24 -14.14 -1.58
C ASP A 46 7.86 -12.86 -0.96
N ILE A 47 7.12 -11.75 -0.87
CA ILE A 47 7.52 -10.54 -0.16
C ILE A 47 6.34 -9.88 0.57
N VAL A 48 6.64 -9.33 1.76
CA VAL A 48 5.74 -8.48 2.54
C VAL A 48 6.29 -7.06 2.58
N VAL A 49 5.43 -6.08 2.36
CA VAL A 49 5.77 -4.64 2.39
C VAL A 49 4.86 -3.93 3.39
N SER A 50 5.46 -3.14 4.27
CA SER A 50 4.75 -2.19 5.15
C SER A 50 5.34 -0.80 4.94
N VAL A 51 4.46 0.16 4.68
CA VAL A 51 4.82 1.57 4.43
C VAL A 51 4.04 2.45 5.38
N ILE A 52 4.76 3.33 6.06
CA ILE A 52 4.22 4.51 6.76
C ILE A 52 4.78 5.75 6.08
N VAL A 53 3.91 6.74 5.85
CA VAL A 53 4.32 8.10 5.50
C VAL A 53 3.77 9.03 6.55
N GLU A 54 4.67 9.60 7.36
CA GLU A 54 4.32 10.60 8.35
C GLU A 54 3.74 11.84 7.67
N ASN A 55 2.66 12.36 8.26
CA ASN A 55 1.84 13.43 7.69
C ASN A 55 1.50 13.25 6.19
N GLY A 56 1.37 11.99 5.75
CA GLY A 56 1.15 11.62 4.35
C GLY A 56 -0.31 11.55 3.92
N GLY A 57 -1.24 11.99 4.78
CA GLY A 57 -2.67 11.95 4.51
C GLY A 57 -3.26 10.53 4.63
N THR A 58 -4.22 10.19 3.78
CA THR A 58 -4.89 8.88 3.84
C THR A 58 -4.01 7.76 3.28
N GLY A 59 -4.21 6.51 3.71
CA GLY A 59 -3.41 5.35 3.27
C GLY A 59 -3.26 5.20 1.74
N SER A 60 -4.28 5.60 0.98
CA SER A 60 -4.28 5.54 -0.48
C SER A 60 -3.47 6.64 -1.17
N GLU A 61 -3.21 7.76 -0.50
CA GLU A 61 -2.58 8.95 -1.09
C GLU A 61 -1.06 8.79 -1.24
N ALA A 62 -0.38 8.28 -0.22
CA ALA A 62 1.08 8.21 -0.20
C ALA A 62 1.61 6.77 -0.06
N ALA A 63 1.11 6.00 0.91
CA ALA A 63 1.68 4.68 1.20
C ALA A 63 1.41 3.64 0.09
N VAL A 64 0.24 3.66 -0.54
CA VAL A 64 -0.10 2.73 -1.63
C VAL A 64 0.78 2.92 -2.88
N PRO A 65 0.98 4.13 -3.44
CA PRO A 65 1.90 4.34 -4.56
C PRO A 65 3.34 3.87 -4.28
N ILE A 66 3.85 4.14 -3.08
CA ILE A 66 5.20 3.73 -2.67
C ILE A 66 5.29 2.21 -2.58
N ALA A 67 4.30 1.54 -1.99
CA ALA A 67 4.26 0.08 -1.96
C ALA A 67 4.26 -0.52 -3.38
N GLY A 68 3.53 0.11 -4.31
CA GLY A 68 3.55 -0.28 -5.72
C GLY A 68 4.95 -0.23 -6.34
N GLN A 69 5.70 0.85 -6.10
CA GLN A 69 7.07 0.99 -6.58
C GLN A 69 8.01 -0.06 -5.99
N ILE A 70 7.85 -0.42 -4.71
CA ILE A 70 8.66 -1.45 -4.05
C ILE A 70 8.39 -2.82 -4.67
N PHE A 71 7.11 -3.19 -4.84
CA PHE A 71 6.77 -4.45 -5.49
C PHE A 71 7.23 -4.48 -6.95
N ASP A 72 7.05 -3.39 -7.70
CA ASP A 72 7.50 -3.30 -9.09
C ASP A 72 9.03 -3.46 -9.18
N ALA A 73 9.77 -2.89 -8.23
CA ALA A 73 11.21 -3.06 -8.15
C ALA A 73 11.64 -4.49 -7.78
N TYR A 74 10.85 -5.22 -6.97
CA TYR A 74 11.14 -6.60 -6.61
C TYR A 74 10.92 -7.58 -7.76
N TYR A 75 9.89 -7.37 -8.60
CA TYR A 75 9.55 -8.28 -9.70
C TYR A 75 10.23 -7.96 -11.03
N TYR A 76 10.66 -6.71 -11.25
CA TYR A 76 11.11 -6.24 -12.57
C TYR A 76 12.53 -5.67 -12.61
N ASN A 77 13.27 -5.66 -11.49
CA ASN A 77 14.71 -5.33 -11.45
C ASN A 77 15.52 -6.51 -10.90
#